data_AF-A0A8E6ETH5-F1
#
_entry.id   AF-A0A8E6ETH5-F1
#
_cell.length_a   1.000
_cell.length_b   1.000
_cell.length_c   1.000
_cell.angle_alpha   90.00
_cell.angle_beta   90.00
_cell.angle_gamma   90.00
#
_symmetry.space_group_name_H-M   'P 1'
#
loop_
_entity.id
_entity.type
_entity.pdbx_description
1 polymer ?
#
loop_
_entity_poly.entity_id
_entity_poly.type
_entity_poly.pdbx_seq_one_letter_code
_entity_poly.pdbx_strand_id
1 'polypeptide(L)'
;MRYIPLLVLLLLPAYCQAGVYYSKEIYADLPANFRGFLLDHRALRTIGITPTDKFPATLQREQYEAAAKQLRELAKSRSLSAEEAADLGAVLIRLNRLTEALDWLREAARQHPKNFAIAANLGTAWQLTGDLNQAEKQLEESVRLAPEKWKPYEATHLKLIRLRKAKATPRDNFFGIDFTGSLNRPTAGQIDPEQKKKLPANDVALIEQLALWLPSDGPLLWQMAELANAHGDVRTAASIIEGCVSEFGMGQGDIRERRRIYKEAADEIAKLPDSEHAKFRSDIKFLSARPLVRRINPANLPEIKKGAINLLPWPALGETTIQKPFKIQYLPYLEKLDGTTVTITGFEFSTAEAVEINNFLLLEFPIGCWFCESPEPTGLIQVELAAGKATTLQRGPVQVVGKLVLNKNDPEDYVFTLKDAKVKAVD
;
A
#
# COMPACT_ATOMS: atom_id res chain seq x y z
N MET A 1 -14.53 -13.41 54.63
CA MET A 1 -14.60 -14.24 53.41
C MET A 1 -14.68 -13.28 52.22
N ARG A 2 -13.54 -12.91 51.63
CA ARG A 2 -12.94 -13.46 50.40
C ARG A 2 -13.85 -13.36 49.16
N TYR A 3 -13.47 -12.41 48.28
CA TYR A 3 -13.50 -12.32 46.79
C TYR A 3 -14.55 -13.14 46.02
N ILE A 4 -15.21 -12.57 45.00
CA ILE A 4 -14.69 -12.49 43.61
C ILE A 4 -15.29 -11.25 42.89
N PRO A 5 -14.49 -10.39 42.22
CA PRO A 5 -15.02 -9.43 41.27
C PRO A 5 -15.24 -10.12 39.92
N LEU A 6 -16.43 -9.96 39.37
CA LEU A 6 -16.78 -10.38 38.02
C LEU A 6 -15.96 -9.53 37.03
N LEU A 7 -14.84 -10.08 36.56
CA LEU A 7 -14.04 -9.51 35.49
C LEU A 7 -14.85 -9.61 34.20
N VAL A 8 -15.49 -8.52 33.79
CA VAL A 8 -16.09 -8.41 32.46
C VAL A 8 -14.92 -8.41 31.48
N LEU A 9 -14.69 -9.58 30.87
CA LEU A 9 -13.81 -9.76 29.73
C LEU A 9 -14.41 -8.97 28.55
N LEU A 10 -13.98 -7.72 28.38
CA LEU A 10 -14.18 -7.01 27.12
C LEU A 10 -13.36 -7.75 26.06
N LEU A 11 -14.05 -8.58 25.29
CA LEU A 11 -13.58 -9.15 24.03
C LEU A 11 -13.20 -7.97 23.12
N LEU A 12 -11.91 -7.63 23.09
CA LEU A 12 -11.34 -6.80 22.03
C LEU A 12 -11.62 -7.53 20.70
N PRO A 13 -12.15 -6.87 19.66
CA PRO A 13 -12.30 -7.50 18.37
C PRO A 13 -10.91 -7.92 17.89
N ALA A 14 -10.71 -9.22 17.69
CA ALA A 14 -9.47 -9.76 17.14
C ALA A 14 -9.27 -9.19 15.73
N TYR A 15 -8.39 -8.21 15.61
CA TYR A 15 -7.92 -7.66 14.34
C TYR A 15 -6.88 -8.60 13.73
N CYS A 16 -7.25 -9.83 13.38
CA CYS A 16 -6.39 -10.72 12.59
C CYS A 16 -6.61 -10.41 11.11
N GLN A 17 -5.59 -10.12 10.29
CA GLN A 17 -5.67 -9.74 8.86
C GLN A 17 -5.25 -10.86 7.93
N ALA A 18 -5.79 -10.93 6.69
CA ALA A 18 -5.70 -12.15 5.87
C ALA A 18 -4.51 -12.33 4.88
N GLY A 19 -4.48 -13.45 4.12
CA GLY A 19 -3.48 -13.94 3.14
C GLY A 19 -2.03 -14.05 3.59
N VAL A 20 -1.33 -12.90 3.66
CA VAL A 20 -0.08 -12.78 4.41
C VAL A 20 -0.43 -12.29 5.80
N TYR A 21 -0.71 -13.23 6.68
CA TYR A 21 -1.17 -13.00 8.04
C TYR A 21 0.01 -12.62 8.93
N TYR A 22 0.18 -11.32 9.15
CA TYR A 22 1.08 -10.76 10.15
C TYR A 22 0.27 -9.92 11.14
N SER A 23 0.19 -10.34 12.40
CA SER A 23 -0.65 -9.75 13.46
C SER A 23 -0.43 -8.25 13.68
N LYS A 24 0.76 -7.72 13.31
CA LYS A 24 1.10 -6.30 13.46
C LYS A 24 0.92 -5.47 12.18
N GLU A 25 0.53 -6.06 11.05
CA GLU A 25 0.29 -5.37 9.77
C GLU A 25 -1.18 -4.96 9.61
N ILE A 26 -1.61 -3.93 10.34
CA ILE A 26 -3.04 -3.64 10.49
C ILE A 26 -3.67 -3.04 9.23
N TYR A 27 -4.77 -3.65 8.77
CA TYR A 27 -5.60 -3.09 7.70
C TYR A 27 -6.87 -2.39 8.21
N ALA A 28 -7.25 -1.30 7.55
CA ALA A 28 -8.55 -0.66 7.68
C ALA A 28 -9.61 -1.44 6.89
N ASP A 29 -10.87 -1.06 7.05
CA ASP A 29 -11.96 -1.70 6.31
C ASP A 29 -11.86 -1.38 4.80
N LEU A 30 -12.10 -2.39 3.98
CA LEU A 30 -12.08 -2.32 2.51
C LEU A 30 -13.51 -2.25 1.95
N PRO A 31 -13.76 -1.55 0.82
CA PRO A 31 -12.74 -0.99 -0.07
C PRO A 31 -12.14 0.31 0.46
N ALA A 32 -10.83 0.46 0.32
CA ALA A 32 -10.11 1.69 0.57
C ALA A 32 -10.21 2.62 -0.65
N ASN A 33 -10.00 3.92 -0.47
CA ASN A 33 -9.87 4.80 -1.62
C ASN A 33 -8.67 4.38 -2.47
N PHE A 34 -8.87 4.23 -3.78
CA PHE A 34 -7.84 3.77 -4.71
C PHE A 34 -6.52 4.55 -4.63
N ARG A 35 -6.55 5.88 -4.44
CA ARG A 35 -5.30 6.67 -4.36
C ARG A 35 -4.50 6.31 -3.12
N GLY A 36 -5.14 6.29 -1.95
CA GLY A 36 -4.51 5.88 -0.70
C GLY A 36 -4.08 4.42 -0.73
N PHE A 37 -4.87 3.55 -1.38
CA PHE A 37 -4.53 2.16 -1.64
C PHE A 37 -3.20 2.02 -2.40
N LEU A 38 -3.02 2.71 -3.52
CA LEU A 38 -1.82 2.62 -4.35
C LEU A 38 -0.55 3.01 -3.58
N LEU A 39 -0.63 4.00 -2.68
CA LEU A 39 0.49 4.40 -1.83
C LEU A 39 0.92 3.28 -0.87
N ASP A 40 -0.05 2.65 -0.21
CA ASP A 40 0.23 1.55 0.73
C ASP A 40 0.66 0.27 0.02
N HIS A 41 0.03 -0.03 -1.11
CA HIS A 41 0.42 -1.14 -1.98
C HIS A 41 1.88 -1.01 -2.43
N ARG A 42 2.30 0.19 -2.88
CA ARG A 42 3.70 0.46 -3.21
C ARG A 42 4.61 0.28 -2.00
N ALA A 43 4.23 0.81 -0.84
CA ALA A 43 5.01 0.67 0.39
C ALA A 43 5.25 -0.82 0.73
N LEU A 44 4.21 -1.66 0.69
CA LEU A 44 4.33 -3.11 0.92
C LEU A 44 5.27 -3.79 -0.08
N ARG A 45 5.18 -3.41 -1.37
CA ARG A 45 6.07 -3.95 -2.41
C ARG A 45 7.54 -3.64 -2.13
N THR A 46 7.84 -2.44 -1.63
CA THR A 46 9.24 -2.05 -1.35
C THR A 46 9.87 -2.82 -0.20
N ILE A 47 9.09 -3.42 0.71
CA ILE A 47 9.62 -4.25 1.80
C ILE A 47 10.40 -5.44 1.22
N GLY A 48 9.93 -6.03 0.12
CA GLY A 48 10.55 -7.18 -0.52
C GLY A 48 11.79 -6.85 -1.35
N ILE A 49 12.11 -5.56 -1.56
CA ILE A 49 13.29 -5.14 -2.33
C ILE A 49 14.53 -5.26 -1.43
N THR A 50 15.52 -6.02 -1.89
CA THR A 50 16.80 -6.14 -1.21
C THR A 50 17.57 -4.81 -1.34
N PRO A 51 18.01 -4.20 -0.22
CA PRO A 51 18.79 -2.98 -0.26
C PRO A 51 20.09 -3.15 -1.04
N THR A 52 20.52 -2.08 -1.70
CA THR A 52 21.83 -1.96 -2.36
C THR A 52 22.46 -0.64 -1.94
N ASP A 53 23.75 -0.43 -2.24
CA ASP A 53 24.41 0.85 -1.95
C ASP A 53 23.62 2.05 -2.52
N LYS A 54 23.06 1.90 -3.73
CA LYS A 54 22.26 2.94 -4.42
C LYS A 54 20.81 3.07 -3.93
N PHE A 55 20.29 2.02 -3.28
CA PHE A 55 18.90 1.95 -2.82
C PHE A 55 18.90 1.40 -1.39
N PRO A 56 19.08 2.27 -0.38
CA PRO A 56 19.15 1.84 1.00
C PRO A 56 17.83 1.22 1.47
N ALA A 57 17.87 0.54 2.61
CA ALA A 57 16.69 -0.09 3.19
C ALA A 57 15.62 0.97 3.51
N THR A 58 14.37 0.64 3.21
CA THR A 58 13.24 1.44 3.70
C THR A 58 13.06 1.19 5.20
N LEU A 59 12.57 2.19 5.93
CA LEU A 59 12.27 2.04 7.35
C LEU A 59 11.28 0.89 7.60
N GLN A 60 10.32 0.71 6.70
CA GLN A 60 9.37 -0.40 6.75
C GLN A 60 10.11 -1.74 6.63
N ARG A 61 11.06 -1.88 5.68
CA ARG A 61 11.87 -3.11 5.60
C ARG A 61 12.65 -3.36 6.88
N GLU A 62 13.30 -2.34 7.45
CA GLU A 62 14.05 -2.46 8.72
C GLU A 62 13.16 -2.94 9.88
N GLN A 63 11.92 -2.47 9.96
CA GLN A 63 10.95 -2.93 10.95
C GLN A 63 10.62 -4.42 10.78
N TYR A 64 10.48 -4.90 9.55
CA TYR A 64 10.22 -6.32 9.27
C TYR A 64 11.46 -7.18 9.55
N GLU A 65 12.67 -6.70 9.24
CA GLU A 65 13.92 -7.36 9.61
C GLU A 65 14.06 -7.48 11.14
N ALA A 66 13.74 -6.41 11.88
CA ALA A 66 13.72 -6.42 13.33
C ALA A 66 12.69 -7.40 13.90
N ALA A 67 11.49 -7.44 13.32
CA ALA A 67 10.44 -8.39 13.70
C ALA A 67 10.87 -9.84 13.46
N ALA A 68 11.46 -10.15 12.30
CA ALA A 68 11.99 -11.48 11.99
C ALA A 68 13.08 -11.89 12.98
N LYS A 69 14.01 -10.97 13.29
CA LYS A 69 15.08 -11.21 14.27
C LYS A 69 14.49 -11.51 15.65
N GLN A 70 13.55 -10.71 16.12
CA GLN A 70 12.91 -10.89 17.42
C GLN A 70 12.20 -12.26 17.51
N LEU A 71 11.41 -12.62 16.50
CA LEU A 71 10.68 -13.90 16.47
C LEU A 71 11.63 -15.10 16.42
N ARG A 72 12.76 -14.99 15.71
CA ARG A 72 13.81 -16.03 15.70
C ARG A 72 14.49 -16.21 17.04
N GLU A 73 14.81 -15.12 17.74
CA GLU A 73 15.39 -15.21 19.10
C GLU A 73 14.38 -15.80 20.08
N LEU A 74 13.10 -15.43 19.98
CA LEU A 74 12.03 -16.05 20.75
C LEU A 74 11.95 -17.56 20.49
N ALA A 75 12.01 -17.99 19.23
CA ALA A 75 11.97 -19.39 18.84
C ALA A 75 13.16 -20.22 19.38
N LYS A 76 14.32 -19.59 19.59
CA LYS A 76 15.47 -20.24 20.26
C LYS A 76 15.23 -20.42 21.77
N SER A 77 14.53 -19.48 22.39
CA SER A 77 14.29 -19.48 23.84
C SER A 77 13.09 -20.32 24.28
N ARG A 78 12.07 -20.45 23.41
CA ARG A 78 10.83 -21.20 23.69
C ARG A 78 10.13 -21.60 22.39
N SER A 79 9.16 -22.50 22.53
CA SER A 79 8.19 -22.75 21.46
C SER A 79 7.36 -21.49 21.17
N LEU A 80 7.19 -21.16 19.89
CA LEU A 80 6.31 -20.08 19.45
C LEU A 80 4.85 -20.52 19.51
N SER A 81 3.96 -19.59 19.87
CA SER A 81 2.53 -19.76 19.65
C SER A 81 2.22 -19.89 18.16
N ALA A 82 1.03 -20.38 17.82
CA ALA A 82 0.62 -20.52 16.42
C ALA A 82 0.60 -19.16 15.68
N GLU A 83 0.22 -18.08 16.37
CA GLU A 83 0.21 -16.72 15.82
C GLU A 83 1.63 -16.19 15.58
N GLU A 84 2.54 -16.35 16.55
CA GLU A 84 3.95 -15.96 16.37
C GLU A 84 4.66 -16.76 15.28
N ALA A 85 4.30 -18.04 15.12
CA ALA A 85 4.81 -18.87 14.05
C ALA A 85 4.26 -18.44 12.68
N ALA A 86 2.98 -18.05 12.60
CA ALA A 86 2.40 -17.45 11.40
C ALA A 86 3.09 -16.11 11.07
N ASP A 87 3.27 -15.25 12.06
CA ASP A 87 3.91 -13.94 11.93
C ASP A 87 5.32 -14.05 11.36
N LEU A 88 6.14 -14.98 11.86
CA LEU A 88 7.50 -15.16 11.33
C LEU A 88 7.44 -15.57 9.85
N GLY A 89 6.53 -16.48 9.48
CA GLY A 89 6.32 -16.84 8.08
C GLY A 89 5.90 -15.66 7.21
N ALA A 90 4.92 -14.86 7.65
CA ALA A 90 4.44 -13.69 6.92
C ALA A 90 5.51 -12.61 6.76
N VAL A 91 6.27 -12.33 7.82
CA VAL A 91 7.38 -11.38 7.78
C VAL A 91 8.45 -11.84 6.77
N LEU A 92 8.78 -13.14 6.73
CA LEU A 92 9.72 -13.68 5.76
C LEU A 92 9.20 -13.58 4.32
N ILE A 93 7.90 -13.80 4.09
CA ILE A 93 7.26 -13.56 2.79
C ILE A 93 7.40 -12.10 2.37
N ARG A 94 7.07 -11.16 3.27
CA ARG A 94 7.18 -9.71 3.02
C ARG A 94 8.60 -9.26 2.70
N LEU A 95 9.60 -9.85 3.36
CA LEU A 95 11.02 -9.61 3.10
C LEU A 95 11.55 -10.30 1.83
N ASN A 96 10.69 -11.02 1.11
CA ASN A 96 11.01 -11.85 -0.07
C ASN A 96 12.04 -12.97 0.24
N ARG A 97 12.03 -13.49 1.46
CA ARG A 97 12.85 -14.63 1.92
C ARG A 97 12.07 -15.94 1.85
N LEU A 98 11.63 -16.28 0.63
CA LEU A 98 10.62 -17.32 0.40
C LEU A 98 11.07 -18.72 0.82
N THR A 99 12.33 -19.09 0.59
CA THR A 99 12.87 -20.39 1.00
C THR A 99 12.84 -20.54 2.52
N GLU A 100 13.30 -19.50 3.26
CA GLU A 100 13.24 -19.50 4.72
C GLU A 100 11.79 -19.52 5.23
N ALA A 101 10.88 -18.81 4.55
CA ALA A 101 9.47 -18.84 4.88
C ALA A 101 8.88 -20.25 4.72
N LEU A 102 9.18 -20.96 3.62
CA LEU A 102 8.71 -22.32 3.38
C LEU A 102 9.22 -23.30 4.43
N ASP A 103 10.52 -23.27 4.73
CA ASP A 103 11.12 -24.17 5.73
C ASP A 103 10.46 -23.97 7.10
N TRP A 104 10.31 -22.70 7.50
CA TRP A 104 9.66 -22.33 8.76
C TRP A 104 8.18 -22.73 8.79
N LEU A 105 7.41 -22.35 7.78
CA LEU A 105 5.96 -22.58 7.74
C LEU A 105 5.60 -24.06 7.62
N ARG A 106 6.42 -24.90 7.00
CA ARG A 106 6.23 -26.36 6.96
C ARG A 106 6.40 -27.00 8.33
N GLU A 107 7.31 -26.50 9.16
CA GLU A 107 7.43 -26.93 10.55
C GLU A 107 6.26 -26.39 11.38
N ALA A 108 5.94 -25.11 11.24
CA ALA A 108 4.83 -24.47 11.93
C ALA A 108 3.49 -25.18 11.66
N ALA A 109 3.23 -25.59 10.41
CA ALA A 109 2.02 -26.32 10.03
C ALA A 109 1.94 -27.72 10.66
N ARG A 110 3.08 -28.37 10.93
CA ARG A 110 3.12 -29.66 11.65
C ARG A 110 2.82 -29.48 13.13
N GLN A 111 3.28 -28.40 13.74
CA GLN A 111 3.05 -28.10 15.16
C GLN A 111 1.64 -27.56 15.42
N HIS A 112 1.10 -26.78 14.48
CA HIS A 112 -0.16 -26.06 14.62
C HIS A 112 -1.11 -26.34 13.43
N PRO A 113 -1.53 -27.59 13.21
CA PRO A 113 -2.22 -28.02 11.99
C PRO A 113 -3.63 -27.44 11.80
N LYS A 114 -4.18 -26.75 12.81
CA LYS A 114 -5.52 -26.13 12.76
C LYS A 114 -5.48 -24.61 12.67
N ASN A 115 -4.30 -24.01 12.50
CA ASN A 115 -4.17 -22.57 12.36
C ASN A 115 -4.26 -22.16 10.89
N PHE A 116 -5.34 -21.46 10.53
CA PHE A 116 -5.61 -21.04 9.16
C PHE A 116 -4.57 -20.03 8.62
N ALA A 117 -4.05 -19.13 9.46
CA ALA A 117 -3.05 -18.14 9.07
C ALA A 117 -1.73 -18.80 8.63
N ILE A 118 -1.32 -19.89 9.30
CA ILE A 118 -0.16 -20.68 8.87
C ILE A 118 -0.43 -21.35 7.52
N ALA A 119 -1.61 -21.95 7.33
CA ALA A 119 -1.99 -22.57 6.06
C ALA A 119 -2.01 -21.54 4.90
N ALA A 120 -2.58 -20.36 5.13
CA ALA A 120 -2.61 -19.28 4.15
C ALA A 120 -1.22 -18.73 3.82
N ASN A 121 -0.39 -18.47 4.83
CA ASN A 121 0.99 -18.01 4.64
C ASN A 121 1.79 -19.06 3.86
N LEU A 122 1.63 -20.34 4.18
CA LEU A 122 2.29 -21.43 3.46
C LEU A 122 1.80 -21.53 2.01
N GLY A 123 0.50 -21.38 1.77
CA GLY A 123 -0.08 -21.31 0.43
C GLY A 123 0.48 -20.14 -0.38
N THR A 124 0.60 -18.97 0.24
CA THR A 124 1.21 -17.78 -0.36
C THR A 124 2.68 -18.00 -0.69
N ALA A 125 3.46 -18.57 0.22
CA ALA A 125 4.87 -18.87 -0.02
C ALA A 125 5.04 -19.85 -1.19
N TRP A 126 4.23 -20.92 -1.26
CA TRP A 126 4.23 -21.84 -2.39
C TRP A 126 3.87 -21.16 -3.71
N GLN A 127 2.84 -20.31 -3.72
CA GLN A 127 2.47 -19.53 -4.89
C GLN A 127 3.65 -18.69 -5.39
N LEU A 128 4.29 -17.94 -4.49
CA LEU A 128 5.38 -17.03 -4.85
C LEU A 128 6.63 -17.78 -5.32
N THR A 129 6.84 -19.02 -4.88
CA THR A 129 7.87 -19.92 -5.43
C THR A 129 7.46 -20.66 -6.70
N GLY A 130 6.21 -20.50 -7.16
CA GLY A 130 5.69 -21.06 -8.41
C GLY A 130 5.03 -22.45 -8.29
N ASP A 131 5.01 -23.07 -7.11
CA ASP A 131 4.32 -24.36 -6.92
C ASP A 131 2.82 -24.14 -6.65
N LEU A 132 2.07 -23.92 -7.72
CA LEU A 132 0.63 -23.69 -7.65
C LEU A 132 -0.15 -24.91 -7.13
N ASN A 133 0.38 -26.13 -7.27
CA ASN A 133 -0.29 -27.33 -6.78
C ASN A 133 -0.26 -27.38 -5.24
N GLN A 134 0.89 -27.07 -4.66
CA GLN A 134 1.02 -27.00 -3.21
C GLN A 134 0.31 -25.76 -2.65
N ALA A 135 0.38 -24.63 -3.36
CA ALA A 135 -0.38 -23.43 -3.00
C ALA A 135 -1.89 -23.72 -2.89
N GLU A 136 -2.46 -24.38 -3.90
CA GLU A 136 -3.89 -24.74 -3.91
C GLU A 136 -4.28 -25.58 -2.69
N LYS A 137 -3.54 -26.65 -2.40
CA LYS A 137 -3.83 -27.52 -1.25
C LYS A 137 -3.82 -26.77 0.08
N GLN A 138 -2.86 -25.87 0.26
CA GLN A 138 -2.75 -25.10 1.51
C GLN A 138 -3.82 -24.02 1.61
N LEU A 139 -4.21 -23.41 0.50
CA LEU A 139 -5.32 -22.45 0.47
C LEU A 139 -6.69 -23.13 0.65
N GLU A 140 -6.88 -24.36 0.16
CA GLU A 140 -8.07 -25.17 0.48
C GLU A 140 -8.21 -25.39 2.00
N GLU A 141 -7.09 -25.70 2.66
CA GLU A 141 -7.06 -25.85 4.11
C GLU A 141 -7.29 -24.51 4.83
N SER A 142 -6.70 -23.42 4.34
CA SER A 142 -6.94 -22.08 4.85
C SER A 142 -8.42 -21.73 4.80
N VAL A 143 -9.09 -21.90 3.64
CA VAL A 143 -10.54 -21.65 3.48
C VAL A 143 -11.37 -22.49 4.46
N ARG A 144 -10.99 -23.75 4.67
CA ARG A 144 -11.69 -24.66 5.58
C ARG A 144 -11.60 -24.21 7.04
N LEU A 145 -10.43 -23.71 7.45
CA LEU A 145 -10.13 -23.30 8.83
C LEU A 145 -10.45 -21.83 9.11
N ALA A 146 -10.59 -20.99 8.08
CA ALA A 146 -10.76 -19.55 8.22
C ALA A 146 -12.03 -19.19 9.00
N PRO A 147 -11.97 -18.17 9.87
CA PRO A 147 -13.16 -17.53 10.42
C PRO A 147 -14.07 -16.99 9.31
N GLU A 148 -15.39 -16.92 9.54
CA GLU A 148 -16.38 -16.48 8.54
C GLU A 148 -16.03 -15.15 7.86
N LYS A 149 -15.48 -14.20 8.63
CA LYS A 149 -14.99 -12.91 8.12
C LYS A 149 -13.97 -13.07 6.98
N TRP A 150 -13.10 -14.08 7.07
CA TRP A 150 -11.95 -14.27 6.19
C TRP A 150 -12.18 -15.25 5.05
N LYS A 151 -13.18 -16.12 5.18
CA LYS A 151 -13.54 -17.09 4.15
C LYS A 151 -13.71 -16.49 2.75
N PRO A 152 -14.38 -15.33 2.55
CA PRO A 152 -14.51 -14.76 1.21
C PRO A 152 -13.16 -14.40 0.57
N TYR A 153 -12.23 -13.87 1.35
CA TYR A 153 -10.91 -13.48 0.88
C TYR A 153 -10.00 -14.70 0.63
N GLU A 154 -10.02 -15.68 1.53
CA GLU A 154 -9.29 -16.94 1.33
C GLU A 154 -9.81 -17.71 0.11
N ALA A 155 -11.14 -17.75 -0.08
CA ALA A 155 -11.75 -18.38 -1.26
C ALA A 155 -11.38 -17.62 -2.55
N THR A 156 -11.21 -16.30 -2.45
CA THR A 156 -10.78 -15.45 -3.54
C THR A 156 -9.32 -15.74 -3.91
N HIS A 157 -8.44 -15.94 -2.92
CA HIS A 157 -7.06 -16.35 -3.15
C HIS A 157 -6.96 -17.74 -3.77
N LEU A 158 -7.72 -18.70 -3.26
CA LEU A 158 -7.81 -20.04 -3.85
C LEU A 158 -8.31 -19.99 -5.30
N LYS A 159 -9.30 -19.14 -5.60
CA LYS A 159 -9.80 -18.93 -6.97
C LYS A 159 -8.71 -18.40 -7.90
N LEU A 160 -7.91 -17.44 -7.43
CA LEU A 160 -6.76 -16.91 -8.18
C LEU A 160 -5.79 -18.03 -8.57
N ILE A 161 -5.43 -18.89 -7.61
CA ILE A 161 -4.53 -20.04 -7.88
C ILE A 161 -5.14 -20.97 -8.94
N ARG A 162 -6.42 -21.32 -8.81
CA ARG A 162 -7.10 -22.20 -9.77
C ARG A 162 -7.14 -21.63 -11.18
N LEU A 163 -7.38 -20.32 -11.32
CA LEU A 163 -7.35 -19.64 -12.62
C LEU A 163 -5.96 -19.72 -13.27
N ARG A 164 -4.91 -19.48 -12.48
CA ARG A 164 -3.51 -19.53 -12.94
C ARG A 164 -3.07 -20.93 -13.34
N LYS A 165 -3.49 -21.94 -12.57
CA LYS A 165 -3.27 -23.35 -12.92
C LYS A 165 -3.94 -23.73 -14.24
N ALA A 166 -5.17 -23.25 -14.45
CA ALA A 166 -5.92 -23.50 -15.69
C ALA A 166 -5.39 -22.72 -16.90
N LYS A 167 -4.41 -21.82 -16.72
CA LYS A 167 -3.89 -20.89 -17.75
C LYS A 167 -5.02 -20.14 -18.47
N ALA A 168 -6.11 -19.84 -17.76
CA ALA A 168 -7.39 -19.49 -18.37
C ALA A 168 -7.35 -18.18 -19.17
N THR A 169 -6.51 -17.22 -18.78
CA THR A 169 -6.30 -15.94 -19.50
C THR A 169 -4.98 -15.28 -19.05
N PRO A 170 -4.35 -14.40 -19.86
CA PRO A 170 -3.13 -13.68 -19.48
C PRO A 170 -3.27 -12.74 -18.27
N ARG A 171 -4.49 -12.43 -17.82
CA ARG A 171 -4.76 -11.37 -16.82
C ARG A 171 -5.77 -11.79 -15.74
N ASP A 172 -5.91 -13.09 -15.52
CA ASP A 172 -6.79 -13.68 -14.51
C ASP A 172 -8.23 -13.12 -14.54
N ASN A 173 -9.09 -13.60 -15.44
CA ASN A 173 -10.52 -13.22 -15.46
C ASN A 173 -11.24 -13.66 -14.17
N PHE A 174 -11.07 -12.86 -13.14
CA PHE A 174 -11.39 -13.24 -11.77
C PHE A 174 -12.88 -13.38 -11.55
N PHE A 175 -13.68 -12.53 -12.18
CA PHE A 175 -15.13 -12.53 -12.04
C PHE A 175 -15.84 -13.32 -13.14
N GLY A 176 -15.10 -13.86 -14.12
CA GLY A 176 -15.70 -14.56 -15.26
C GLY A 176 -16.53 -13.64 -16.15
N ILE A 177 -16.18 -12.36 -16.21
CA ILE A 177 -16.89 -11.34 -16.97
C ILE A 177 -15.97 -10.75 -18.05
N ASP A 178 -16.57 -10.07 -19.01
CA ASP A 178 -15.84 -9.21 -19.93
C ASP A 178 -16.02 -7.76 -19.50
N PHE A 179 -14.91 -7.06 -19.27
CA PHE A 179 -14.90 -5.64 -18.93
C PHE A 179 -15.02 -4.79 -20.20
N THR A 180 -15.97 -5.11 -21.07
CA THR A 180 -16.30 -4.32 -22.26
C THR A 180 -17.66 -3.66 -22.09
N GLY A 181 -17.89 -2.57 -22.82
CA GLY A 181 -19.21 -1.95 -22.90
C GLY A 181 -20.14 -2.75 -23.80
N SER A 182 -21.40 -2.33 -23.92
CA SER A 182 -22.45 -3.03 -24.68
C SER A 182 -22.20 -3.23 -26.18
N LEU A 183 -21.16 -2.59 -26.73
CA LEU A 183 -20.67 -2.82 -28.09
C LEU A 183 -19.55 -3.89 -28.15
N ASN A 184 -19.36 -4.67 -27.08
CA ASN A 184 -18.32 -5.68 -26.94
C ASN A 184 -16.90 -5.14 -27.20
N ARG A 185 -16.68 -3.88 -26.79
CA ARG A 185 -15.39 -3.19 -26.87
C ARG A 185 -15.10 -2.38 -25.61
N PRO A 186 -13.83 -2.13 -25.29
CA PRO A 186 -13.47 -1.27 -24.17
C PRO A 186 -14.18 0.09 -24.26
N THR A 187 -14.83 0.51 -23.18
CA THR A 187 -15.50 1.81 -23.12
C THR A 187 -15.17 2.49 -21.81
N ALA A 188 -14.74 3.75 -21.87
CA ALA A 188 -14.39 4.53 -20.70
C ALA A 188 -15.62 4.76 -19.81
N GLY A 189 -15.50 4.43 -18.53
CA GLY A 189 -16.50 4.66 -17.48
C GLY A 189 -17.72 3.76 -17.58
N GLN A 190 -17.65 2.73 -18.42
CA GLN A 190 -18.78 1.89 -18.74
C GLN A 190 -18.35 0.43 -18.80
N ILE A 191 -19.29 -0.43 -18.42
CA ILE A 191 -19.28 -1.86 -18.60
C ILE A 191 -20.68 -2.26 -19.07
N ASP A 192 -20.78 -3.33 -19.84
CA ASP A 192 -22.08 -3.89 -20.21
C ASP A 192 -22.94 -4.16 -18.95
N PRO A 193 -24.21 -3.70 -18.89
CA PRO A 193 -25.04 -3.84 -17.70
C PRO A 193 -25.26 -5.30 -17.25
N GLU A 194 -25.32 -6.26 -18.18
CA GLU A 194 -25.48 -7.68 -17.84
C GLU A 194 -24.19 -8.29 -17.27
N GLN A 195 -23.03 -7.79 -17.69
CA GLN A 195 -21.76 -8.13 -17.05
C GLN A 195 -21.63 -7.49 -15.67
N LYS A 196 -22.04 -6.22 -15.52
CA LYS A 196 -22.00 -5.50 -14.23
C LYS A 196 -22.83 -6.20 -13.15
N LYS A 197 -23.99 -6.76 -13.50
CA LYS A 197 -24.85 -7.52 -12.56
C LYS A 197 -24.18 -8.77 -11.98
N LYS A 198 -23.15 -9.32 -12.64
CA LYS A 198 -22.42 -10.51 -12.18
C LYS A 198 -21.33 -10.18 -11.15
N LEU A 199 -20.96 -8.89 -11.03
CA LEU A 199 -20.00 -8.46 -10.04
C LEU A 199 -20.60 -8.58 -8.63
N PRO A 200 -19.87 -9.18 -7.67
CA PRO A 200 -20.29 -9.19 -6.29
C PRO A 200 -20.20 -7.77 -5.70
N ALA A 201 -21.05 -7.46 -4.71
CA ALA A 201 -21.08 -6.12 -4.09
C ALA A 201 -19.77 -5.70 -3.39
N ASN A 202 -18.88 -6.65 -3.10
CA ASN A 202 -17.58 -6.44 -2.48
C ASN A 202 -16.41 -6.74 -3.43
N ASP A 203 -16.64 -6.75 -4.74
CA ASP A 203 -15.63 -6.98 -5.79
C ASP A 203 -14.34 -6.19 -5.61
N VAL A 204 -14.42 -4.88 -5.37
CA VAL A 204 -13.26 -4.01 -5.16
C VAL A 204 -12.49 -4.44 -3.92
N ALA A 205 -13.20 -4.67 -2.80
CA ALA A 205 -12.57 -5.10 -1.55
C ALA A 205 -11.86 -6.46 -1.70
N LEU A 206 -12.41 -7.39 -2.50
CA LEU A 206 -11.78 -8.69 -2.77
C LEU A 206 -10.46 -8.53 -3.53
N ILE A 207 -10.43 -7.70 -4.57
CA ILE A 207 -9.21 -7.46 -5.37
C ILE A 207 -8.18 -6.66 -4.59
N GLU A 208 -8.60 -5.59 -3.89
CA GLU A 208 -7.72 -4.82 -3.02
C GLU A 208 -7.06 -5.70 -1.98
N GLN A 209 -7.83 -6.59 -1.34
CA GLN A 209 -7.28 -7.48 -0.33
C GLN A 209 -6.20 -8.41 -0.90
N LEU A 210 -6.42 -9.01 -2.08
CA LEU A 210 -5.41 -9.84 -2.74
C LEU A 210 -4.18 -9.03 -3.13
N ALA A 211 -4.36 -7.83 -3.65
CA ALA A 211 -3.27 -6.96 -4.05
C ALA A 211 -2.42 -6.50 -2.84
N LEU A 212 -3.02 -6.32 -1.66
CA LEU A 212 -2.26 -6.08 -0.42
C LEU A 212 -1.42 -7.29 -0.02
N TRP A 213 -1.90 -8.52 -0.23
CA TRP A 213 -1.13 -9.74 0.08
C TRP A 213 -0.04 -10.00 -0.93
N LEU A 214 -0.31 -9.67 -2.19
CA LEU A 214 0.55 -9.92 -3.34
C LEU A 214 0.91 -8.59 -4.01
N PRO A 215 1.65 -7.68 -3.33
CA PRO A 215 1.87 -6.32 -3.81
C PRO A 215 2.77 -6.23 -5.07
N SER A 216 3.40 -7.35 -5.43
CA SER A 216 4.20 -7.50 -6.66
C SER A 216 3.41 -8.10 -7.83
N ASP A 217 2.10 -8.33 -7.67
CA ASP A 217 1.24 -9.01 -8.64
C ASP A 217 0.49 -8.01 -9.53
N GLY A 218 1.14 -7.62 -10.64
CA GLY A 218 0.60 -6.64 -11.59
C GLY A 218 -0.80 -6.95 -12.15
N PRO A 219 -1.13 -8.21 -12.51
CA PRO A 219 -2.49 -8.60 -12.92
C PRO A 219 -3.60 -8.20 -11.94
N LEU A 220 -3.33 -8.14 -10.63
CA LEU A 220 -4.34 -7.69 -9.66
C LEU A 220 -4.59 -6.17 -9.75
N LEU A 221 -3.56 -5.36 -10.01
CA LEU A 221 -3.75 -3.93 -10.28
C LEU A 221 -4.50 -3.70 -11.59
N TRP A 222 -4.23 -4.53 -12.61
CA TRP A 222 -5.03 -4.50 -13.84
C TRP A 222 -6.51 -4.74 -13.55
N GLN A 223 -6.84 -5.79 -12.78
CA GLN A 223 -8.23 -6.08 -12.40
C GLN A 223 -8.86 -4.91 -11.61
N MET A 224 -8.07 -4.27 -10.74
CA MET A 224 -8.51 -3.09 -10.00
C MET A 224 -8.80 -1.89 -10.92
N ALA A 225 -8.00 -1.69 -11.97
CA ALA A 225 -8.24 -0.64 -12.95
C ALA A 225 -9.53 -0.87 -13.75
N GLU A 226 -9.78 -2.11 -14.18
CA GLU A 226 -11.01 -2.46 -14.89
C GLU A 226 -12.24 -2.31 -13.98
N LEU A 227 -12.13 -2.64 -12.68
CA LEU A 227 -13.19 -2.37 -11.70
C LEU A 227 -13.42 -0.86 -11.53
N ALA A 228 -12.37 -0.05 -11.34
CA ALA A 228 -12.50 1.40 -11.24
C ALA A 228 -13.26 1.96 -12.46
N ASN A 229 -12.93 1.50 -13.67
CA ASN A 229 -13.64 1.87 -14.90
C ASN A 229 -15.10 1.39 -14.92
N ALA A 230 -15.38 0.15 -14.54
CA ALA A 230 -16.73 -0.43 -14.49
C ALA A 230 -17.65 0.29 -13.48
N HIS A 231 -17.04 0.87 -12.44
CA HIS A 231 -17.69 1.71 -11.44
C HIS A 231 -17.73 3.20 -11.82
N GLY A 232 -17.29 3.57 -13.02
CA GLY A 232 -17.38 4.93 -13.56
C GLY A 232 -16.19 5.85 -13.24
N ASP A 233 -15.22 5.41 -12.44
CA ASP A 233 -14.02 6.19 -12.08
C ASP A 233 -12.90 5.99 -13.11
N VAL A 234 -13.10 6.60 -14.27
CA VAL A 234 -12.16 6.50 -15.41
C VAL A 234 -10.82 7.15 -15.11
N ARG A 235 -10.80 8.24 -14.33
CA ARG A 235 -9.58 8.96 -14.00
C ARG A 235 -8.66 8.08 -13.17
N THR A 236 -9.21 7.42 -12.16
CA THR A 236 -8.44 6.49 -11.34
C THR A 236 -8.07 5.24 -12.13
N ALA A 237 -8.98 4.71 -12.98
CA ALA A 237 -8.66 3.59 -13.87
C ALA A 237 -7.45 3.89 -14.78
N ALA A 238 -7.42 5.07 -15.40
CA ALA A 238 -6.29 5.52 -16.22
C ALA A 238 -4.98 5.57 -15.42
N SER A 239 -5.04 6.07 -14.19
CA SER A 239 -3.88 6.11 -13.28
C SER A 239 -3.36 4.71 -12.94
N ILE A 240 -4.26 3.78 -12.57
CA ILE A 240 -3.84 2.42 -12.19
C ILE A 240 -3.23 1.69 -13.39
N ILE A 241 -3.80 1.86 -14.59
CA ILE A 241 -3.22 1.28 -15.82
C ILE A 241 -1.85 1.88 -16.13
N GLU A 242 -1.64 3.17 -15.92
CA GLU A 242 -0.31 3.77 -16.06
C GLU A 242 0.69 3.06 -15.15
N GLY A 243 0.35 2.86 -13.87
CA GLY A 243 1.15 2.11 -12.91
C GLY A 243 1.43 0.66 -13.34
N CYS A 244 0.44 -0.02 -13.95
CA CYS A 244 0.65 -1.36 -14.52
C CYS A 244 1.76 -1.36 -15.60
N VAL A 245 1.80 -0.33 -16.43
CA VAL A 245 2.84 -0.21 -17.48
C VAL A 245 4.18 0.21 -16.87
N SER A 246 4.20 1.29 -16.08
CA SER A 246 5.44 1.91 -15.61
C SER A 246 6.13 1.12 -14.49
N GLU A 247 5.36 0.46 -13.62
CA GLU A 247 5.90 -0.22 -12.45
C GLU A 247 5.94 -1.74 -12.57
N PHE A 248 5.08 -2.32 -13.42
CA PHE A 248 4.97 -3.78 -13.61
C PHE A 248 5.36 -4.22 -15.03
N GLY A 249 5.75 -3.29 -15.90
CA GLY A 249 6.18 -3.60 -17.27
C GLY A 249 5.08 -4.17 -18.16
N MET A 250 3.80 -3.98 -17.81
CA MET A 250 2.66 -4.56 -18.51
C MET A 250 2.28 -3.72 -19.76
N GLY A 251 3.16 -3.63 -20.75
CA GLY A 251 2.95 -2.77 -21.94
C GLY A 251 2.27 -3.42 -23.15
N GLN A 252 1.90 -4.70 -23.09
CA GLN A 252 1.56 -5.51 -24.26
C GLN A 252 0.11 -6.00 -24.31
N GLY A 253 -0.43 -6.17 -25.53
CA GLY A 253 -1.80 -6.60 -25.78
C GLY A 253 -2.84 -5.55 -25.40
N ASP A 254 -4.03 -5.99 -24.99
CA ASP A 254 -5.19 -5.15 -24.70
C ASP A 254 -4.95 -4.01 -23.71
N ILE A 255 -3.95 -4.12 -22.82
CA ILE A 255 -3.59 -3.01 -21.91
C ILE A 255 -3.22 -1.73 -22.64
N ARG A 256 -2.62 -1.83 -23.84
CA ARG A 256 -2.27 -0.65 -24.65
C ARG A 256 -3.53 0.06 -25.14
N GLU A 257 -4.53 -0.71 -25.54
CA GLU A 257 -5.82 -0.18 -25.98
C GLU A 257 -6.58 0.44 -24.80
N ARG A 258 -6.67 -0.28 -23.66
CA ARG A 258 -7.30 0.23 -22.43
C ARG A 258 -6.64 1.52 -21.95
N ARG A 259 -5.31 1.53 -21.89
CA ARG A 259 -4.52 2.70 -21.50
C ARG A 259 -4.85 3.90 -22.35
N ARG A 260 -4.90 3.74 -23.68
CA ARG A 260 -5.25 4.83 -24.59
C ARG A 260 -6.65 5.36 -24.29
N ILE A 261 -7.65 4.47 -24.24
CA ILE A 261 -9.06 4.84 -24.08
C ILE A 261 -9.30 5.54 -22.73
N TYR A 262 -8.75 5.00 -21.64
CA TYR A 262 -8.94 5.57 -20.31
C TYR A 262 -8.17 6.88 -20.16
N LYS A 263 -6.96 6.98 -20.72
CA LYS A 263 -6.18 8.22 -20.72
C LYS A 263 -6.89 9.33 -21.50
N GLU A 264 -7.31 9.07 -22.73
CA GLU A 264 -8.04 10.05 -23.55
C GLU A 264 -9.27 10.56 -22.82
N ALA A 265 -10.06 9.66 -22.22
CA ALA A 265 -11.23 10.06 -21.45
C ALA A 265 -10.88 10.85 -20.17
N ALA A 266 -9.82 10.46 -19.44
CA ALA A 266 -9.37 11.19 -18.27
C ALA A 266 -8.88 12.61 -18.62
N ASP A 267 -8.18 12.76 -19.74
CA ASP A 267 -7.69 14.05 -20.25
C ASP A 267 -8.86 14.96 -20.67
N GLU A 268 -9.90 14.41 -21.32
CA GLU A 268 -11.12 15.18 -21.63
C GLU A 268 -11.87 15.60 -20.37
N ILE A 269 -12.00 14.72 -19.37
CA ILE A 269 -12.62 15.07 -18.08
C ILE A 269 -11.83 16.18 -17.38
N ALA A 270 -10.51 16.16 -17.44
CA ALA A 270 -9.65 17.15 -16.80
C ALA A 270 -9.84 18.57 -17.39
N LYS A 271 -10.32 18.71 -18.63
CA LYS A 271 -10.62 20.00 -19.27
C LYS A 271 -11.96 20.59 -18.81
N LEU A 272 -12.82 19.79 -18.19
CA LEU A 272 -14.14 20.24 -17.75
C LEU A 272 -14.03 21.10 -16.47
N PRO A 273 -14.94 22.05 -16.24
CA PRO A 273 -15.02 22.78 -14.98
C PRO A 273 -15.24 21.82 -13.80
N ASP A 274 -14.71 22.17 -12.62
CA ASP A 274 -14.81 21.33 -11.40
C ASP A 274 -16.26 20.93 -11.05
N SER A 275 -17.22 21.80 -11.35
CA SER A 275 -18.66 21.52 -11.17
C SER A 275 -19.15 20.29 -11.94
N GLU A 276 -18.48 19.92 -13.03
CA GLU A 276 -18.85 18.78 -13.87
C GLU A 276 -18.14 17.48 -13.47
N HIS A 277 -17.06 17.55 -12.68
CA HIS A 277 -16.31 16.36 -12.26
C HIS A 277 -17.15 15.42 -11.41
N ALA A 278 -18.20 15.93 -10.75
CA ALA A 278 -19.15 15.12 -9.98
C ALA A 278 -19.86 14.04 -10.82
N LYS A 279 -20.01 14.24 -12.14
CA LYS A 279 -20.65 13.29 -13.06
C LYS A 279 -19.82 12.02 -13.31
N PHE A 280 -18.52 12.08 -13.03
CA PHE A 280 -17.56 10.98 -13.27
C PHE A 280 -17.10 10.35 -11.96
N ARG A 281 -17.88 10.50 -10.89
CA ARG A 281 -17.58 9.87 -9.60
C ARG A 281 -17.97 8.41 -9.62
N SER A 282 -17.16 7.61 -8.93
CA SER A 282 -17.45 6.21 -8.70
C SER A 282 -18.79 6.01 -7.98
N ASP A 283 -19.48 4.91 -8.29
CA ASP A 283 -20.59 4.39 -7.47
C ASP A 283 -20.09 3.54 -6.27
N ILE A 284 -18.77 3.38 -6.09
CA ILE A 284 -18.16 2.68 -4.95
C ILE A 284 -18.31 3.51 -3.67
N LYS A 285 -18.74 2.84 -2.60
CA LYS A 285 -18.70 3.38 -1.23
C LYS A 285 -17.40 2.93 -0.53
N PHE A 286 -16.40 3.80 -0.53
CA PHE A 286 -15.15 3.57 0.20
C PHE A 286 -15.37 3.60 1.72
N LEU A 287 -14.75 2.65 2.44
CA LEU A 287 -14.83 2.53 3.90
C LEU A 287 -13.61 3.13 4.61
N SER A 288 -12.49 3.28 3.90
CA SER A 288 -11.26 3.89 4.42
C SER A 288 -10.57 4.74 3.36
N ALA A 289 -9.75 5.70 3.78
CA ALA A 289 -8.91 6.47 2.85
C ALA A 289 -7.67 5.65 2.43
N ARG A 290 -7.09 4.90 3.37
CA ARG A 290 -5.89 4.11 3.20
C ARG A 290 -6.09 2.72 3.80
N PRO A 291 -5.62 1.64 3.15
CA PRO A 291 -5.75 0.30 3.65
C PRO A 291 -4.81 0.02 4.82
N LEU A 292 -3.56 0.50 4.83
CA LEU A 292 -2.67 0.26 5.96
C LEU A 292 -2.98 1.24 7.09
N VAL A 293 -3.43 0.71 8.21
CA VAL A 293 -3.43 1.43 9.48
C VAL A 293 -1.99 1.45 9.97
N ARG A 294 -1.25 2.47 9.55
CA ARG A 294 -0.03 2.86 10.23
C ARG A 294 -0.47 3.21 11.67
N ARG A 295 -0.10 2.36 12.63
CA ARG A 295 -0.05 2.76 14.03
C ARG A 295 1.41 2.86 14.35
N ILE A 296 1.98 4.04 14.20
CA ILE A 296 3.31 4.25 14.77
C ILE A 296 3.22 3.97 16.27
N ASN A 297 3.96 2.96 16.71
CA ASN A 297 4.31 2.86 18.11
C ASN A 297 5.28 4.02 18.41
N PRO A 298 4.94 4.98 19.28
CA PRO A 298 5.84 6.09 19.59
C PRO A 298 7.22 5.63 20.09
N ALA A 299 7.32 4.42 20.65
CA ALA A 299 8.59 3.82 21.07
C ALA A 299 9.54 3.49 19.91
N ASN A 300 9.03 3.39 18.68
CA ASN A 300 9.82 3.10 17.48
C ASN A 300 10.27 4.38 16.75
N LEU A 301 9.86 5.56 17.21
CA LEU A 301 10.31 6.81 16.64
C LEU A 301 11.73 7.13 17.12
N PRO A 302 12.56 7.75 16.27
CA PRO A 302 13.89 8.20 16.66
C PRO A 302 13.83 9.12 17.88
N GLU A 303 14.85 9.08 18.74
CA GLU A 303 14.94 10.04 19.84
C GLU A 303 15.19 11.46 19.29
N ILE A 304 14.47 12.46 19.83
CA ILE A 304 14.69 13.87 19.49
C ILE A 304 15.79 14.45 20.39
N LYS A 305 16.92 14.82 19.78
CA LYS A 305 18.05 15.46 20.44
C LYS A 305 18.01 16.98 20.23
N LYS A 306 17.98 17.73 21.33
CA LYS A 306 17.94 19.20 21.30
C LYS A 306 19.21 19.77 20.69
N GLY A 307 19.08 20.69 19.72
CA GLY A 307 20.21 21.34 19.05
C GLY A 307 20.95 20.47 18.03
N ALA A 308 20.49 19.24 17.78
CA ALA A 308 21.00 18.37 16.73
C ALA A 308 20.09 18.38 15.50
N ILE A 309 20.59 17.86 14.38
CA ILE A 309 19.77 17.53 13.21
C ILE A 309 19.04 16.22 13.51
N ASN A 310 17.71 16.28 13.62
CA ASN A 310 16.89 15.12 13.97
C ASN A 310 16.33 14.43 12.71
N LEU A 311 16.24 13.10 12.72
CA LEU A 311 15.58 12.37 11.63
C LEU A 311 14.08 12.67 11.65
N LEU A 312 13.54 13.08 10.50
CA LEU A 312 12.11 13.19 10.24
C LEU A 312 11.65 11.95 9.46
N PRO A 313 11.01 10.96 10.12
CA PRO A 313 10.59 9.74 9.46
C PRO A 313 9.26 9.94 8.72
N TRP A 314 9.19 9.51 7.45
CA TRP A 314 7.96 9.55 6.63
C TRP A 314 6.72 8.96 7.31
N PRO A 315 6.81 7.84 8.07
CA PRO A 315 5.66 7.37 8.83
C PRO A 315 5.06 8.45 9.73
N ALA A 316 5.88 9.22 10.47
CA ALA A 316 5.36 10.22 11.40
C ALA A 316 4.51 11.29 10.70
N LEU A 317 4.88 11.66 9.47
CA LEU A 317 4.12 12.58 8.62
C LEU A 317 2.76 11.97 8.24
N GLY A 318 2.75 10.69 7.85
CA GLY A 318 1.55 9.96 7.46
C GLY A 318 0.49 9.77 8.57
N GLU A 319 0.85 9.92 9.84
CA GLU A 319 -0.10 9.91 10.97
C GLU A 319 -0.89 11.21 11.11
N THR A 320 -0.53 12.23 10.33
CA THR A 320 -1.23 13.51 10.35
C THR A 320 -2.62 13.34 9.76
N THR A 321 -3.64 13.80 10.48
CA THR A 321 -5.03 13.75 9.98
C THR A 321 -5.52 15.15 9.67
N ILE A 322 -6.28 15.29 8.59
CA ILE A 322 -6.90 16.54 8.16
C ILE A 322 -8.41 16.35 8.21
N GLN A 323 -9.06 17.01 9.18
CA GLN A 323 -10.50 16.93 9.38
C GLN A 323 -11.21 18.14 8.74
N LYS A 324 -12.51 17.99 8.47
CA LYS A 324 -13.39 19.10 8.05
C LYS A 324 -14.10 19.71 9.26
N PRO A 325 -14.24 21.05 9.37
CA PRO A 325 -13.56 22.08 8.56
C PRO A 325 -12.04 22.03 8.79
N PHE A 326 -11.24 22.43 7.79
CA PHE A 326 -9.77 22.24 7.71
C PHE A 326 -9.08 22.36 9.07
N LYS A 327 -8.85 21.21 9.70
CA LYS A 327 -8.21 21.09 11.02
C LYS A 327 -7.20 19.96 10.97
N ILE A 328 -5.93 20.33 11.11
CA ILE A 328 -4.83 19.39 11.09
C ILE A 328 -4.55 18.92 12.51
N GLN A 329 -4.45 17.61 12.69
CA GLN A 329 -4.00 17.00 13.92
C GLN A 329 -2.67 16.28 13.66
N TYR A 330 -1.61 16.83 14.25
CA TYR A 330 -0.26 16.27 14.15
C TYR A 330 -0.01 15.24 15.25
N LEU A 331 0.91 14.32 14.97
CA LEU A 331 1.50 13.48 16.00
C LEU A 331 2.32 14.35 16.97
N PRO A 332 2.26 14.13 18.30
CA PRO A 332 3.04 14.92 19.28
C PRO A 332 4.55 14.92 19.01
N TYR A 333 5.05 13.89 18.33
CA TYR A 333 6.43 13.83 17.86
C TYR A 333 6.75 14.93 16.84
N LEU A 334 5.87 15.18 15.87
CA LEU A 334 6.04 16.22 14.87
C LEU A 334 5.95 17.61 15.49
N GLU A 335 5.04 17.81 16.44
CA GLU A 335 4.90 19.08 17.16
C GLU A 335 6.19 19.45 17.91
N LYS A 336 6.93 18.46 18.42
CA LYS A 336 8.24 18.66 19.06
C LYS A 336 9.35 19.00 18.07
N LEU A 337 9.23 18.56 16.81
CA LEU A 337 10.17 18.86 15.74
C LEU A 337 9.88 20.18 15.02
N ASP A 338 8.68 20.74 15.18
CA ASP A 338 8.28 21.99 14.56
C ASP A 338 9.24 23.13 14.93
N GLY A 339 9.74 23.83 13.92
CA GLY A 339 10.75 24.87 14.04
C GLY A 339 12.18 24.37 14.30
N THR A 340 12.44 23.06 14.35
CA THR A 340 13.79 22.49 14.51
C THR A 340 14.40 22.07 13.16
N THR A 341 15.73 21.93 13.13
CA THR A 341 16.42 21.39 11.95
C THR A 341 16.29 19.87 11.90
N VAL A 342 15.79 19.36 10.79
CA VAL A 342 15.57 17.94 10.54
C VAL A 342 16.31 17.46 9.30
N THR A 343 16.50 16.15 9.19
CA THR A 343 16.95 15.46 7.97
C THR A 343 15.91 14.45 7.53
N ILE A 344 15.66 14.36 6.23
CA ILE A 344 14.78 13.37 5.62
C ILE A 344 15.30 12.97 4.25
N THR A 345 15.13 11.70 3.89
CA THR A 345 15.46 11.19 2.56
C THR A 345 14.17 10.98 1.77
N GLY A 346 14.12 11.44 0.53
CA GLY A 346 12.97 11.26 -0.35
C GLY A 346 13.34 11.47 -1.82
N PHE A 347 12.32 11.63 -2.66
CA PHE A 347 12.47 11.84 -4.09
C PHE A 347 11.98 13.23 -4.47
N GLU A 348 12.79 13.96 -5.24
CA GLU A 348 12.44 15.29 -5.70
C GLU A 348 11.39 15.23 -6.80
N PHE A 349 10.41 16.12 -6.71
CA PHE A 349 9.38 16.30 -7.71
C PHE A 349 9.12 17.79 -7.94
N SER A 350 9.05 18.21 -9.20
CA SER A 350 8.62 19.57 -9.56
C SER A 350 7.59 19.51 -10.67
N THR A 351 6.57 20.36 -10.56
CA THR A 351 5.61 20.62 -11.65
C THR A 351 6.14 21.65 -12.65
N ALA A 352 7.24 22.34 -12.35
CA ALA A 352 7.81 23.37 -13.20
C ALA A 352 8.87 22.78 -14.16
N GLU A 353 8.78 23.14 -15.44
CA GLU A 353 9.81 22.87 -16.44
C GLU A 353 10.99 23.86 -16.31
N ALA A 354 11.69 23.81 -15.18
CA ALA A 354 12.85 24.66 -14.91
C ALA A 354 14.12 23.81 -14.78
N VAL A 355 15.22 24.28 -15.38
CA VAL A 355 16.54 23.62 -15.33
C VAL A 355 17.16 23.73 -13.93
N GLU A 356 16.91 24.85 -13.26
CA GLU A 356 17.28 25.11 -11.88
C GLU A 356 16.04 25.51 -11.09
N ILE A 357 15.90 24.91 -9.92
CA ILE A 357 14.76 25.10 -9.02
C ILE A 357 15.25 25.52 -7.63
N ASN A 358 14.54 26.47 -7.03
CA ASN A 358 14.76 26.90 -5.64
C ASN A 358 13.71 26.34 -4.67
N ASN A 359 12.66 25.73 -5.20
CA ASN A 359 11.65 24.99 -4.46
C ASN A 359 11.24 23.73 -5.22
N PHE A 360 10.79 22.72 -4.47
CA PHE A 360 10.24 21.48 -5.04
C PHE A 360 9.42 20.73 -4.00
N LEU A 361 8.74 19.68 -4.43
CA LEU A 361 8.06 18.73 -3.55
C LEU A 361 8.95 17.53 -3.31
N LEU A 362 9.14 17.17 -2.05
CA LEU A 362 9.78 15.93 -1.66
C LEU A 362 8.71 14.87 -1.38
N LEU A 363 8.93 13.66 -1.90
CA LEU A 363 8.03 12.51 -1.81
C LEU A 363 8.70 11.33 -1.11
N GLU A 364 7.92 10.49 -0.40
CA GLU A 364 8.43 9.23 0.20
C GLU A 364 8.94 8.27 -0.89
N PHE A 365 8.27 8.25 -2.04
CA PHE A 365 8.58 7.37 -3.17
C PHE A 365 8.55 8.17 -4.47
N PRO A 366 9.33 7.78 -5.50
CA PRO A 366 9.24 8.41 -6.79
C PRO A 366 7.87 8.10 -7.40
N ILE A 367 7.32 9.06 -8.12
CA ILE A 367 6.09 8.90 -8.90
C ILE A 367 6.39 9.10 -10.38
N GLY A 368 5.73 8.35 -11.25
CA GLY A 368 5.92 8.47 -12.70
C GLY A 368 5.06 9.58 -13.31
N CYS A 369 3.84 9.77 -12.80
CA CYS A 369 2.88 10.75 -13.29
C CYS A 369 2.20 11.48 -12.12
N TRP A 370 2.43 12.79 -11.96
CA TRP A 370 1.82 13.60 -10.90
C TRP A 370 0.30 13.58 -10.92
N PHE A 371 -0.32 13.71 -12.10
CA PHE A 371 -1.77 13.75 -12.21
C PHE A 371 -2.43 12.40 -11.90
N CYS A 372 -1.67 11.32 -12.08
CA CYS A 372 -2.12 9.96 -11.84
C CYS A 372 -1.93 9.60 -10.34
N GLU A 373 -0.74 9.86 -9.82
CA GLU A 373 -0.27 9.37 -8.52
C GLU A 373 -0.14 10.49 -7.48
N SER A 374 -0.84 11.62 -7.66
CA SER A 374 -0.74 12.78 -6.76
C SER A 374 -0.96 12.33 -5.31
N PRO A 375 0.06 12.44 -4.44
CA PRO A 375 -0.06 12.02 -3.06
C PRO A 375 -1.09 12.87 -2.32
N GLU A 376 -1.64 12.32 -1.24
CA GLU A 376 -2.40 13.12 -0.28
C GLU A 376 -1.51 14.24 0.30
N PRO A 377 -2.08 15.36 0.75
CA PRO A 377 -1.29 16.46 1.33
C PRO A 377 -0.33 16.03 2.46
N THR A 378 -0.64 14.96 3.18
CA THR A 378 0.17 14.40 4.26
C THR A 378 1.36 13.55 3.77
N GLY A 379 1.42 13.24 2.47
CA GLY A 379 2.53 12.55 1.80
C GLY A 379 3.46 13.50 1.02
N LEU A 380 3.27 14.81 1.18
CA LEU A 380 4.02 15.85 0.47
C LEU A 380 4.79 16.72 1.46
N ILE A 381 6.04 17.05 1.13
CA ILE A 381 6.79 18.08 1.84
C ILE A 381 7.23 19.12 0.83
N GLN A 382 6.83 20.37 1.03
CA GLN A 382 7.40 21.46 0.26
C GLN A 382 8.82 21.73 0.76
N VAL A 383 9.79 21.78 -0.14
CA VAL A 383 11.17 22.12 0.17
C VAL A 383 11.49 23.49 -0.43
N GLU A 384 11.92 24.41 0.43
CA GLU A 384 12.41 25.74 0.05
C GLU A 384 13.91 25.79 0.33
N LEU A 385 14.72 25.91 -0.72
CA LEU A 385 16.16 26.01 -0.58
C LEU A 385 16.56 27.32 0.11
N ALA A 386 17.71 27.32 0.78
CA ALA A 386 18.27 28.53 1.38
C ALA A 386 18.39 29.67 0.36
N ALA A 387 18.22 30.91 0.82
CA ALA A 387 18.22 32.10 -0.04
C ALA A 387 19.43 32.14 -0.99
N GLY A 388 19.15 32.37 -2.28
CA GLY A 388 20.18 32.40 -3.34
C GLY A 388 20.74 31.04 -3.73
N LYS A 389 20.13 29.93 -3.30
CA LYS A 389 20.47 28.57 -3.74
C LYS A 389 19.44 28.04 -4.74
N ALA A 390 19.94 27.30 -5.71
CA ALA A 390 19.15 26.51 -6.64
C ALA A 390 19.81 25.13 -6.79
N THR A 391 19.02 24.14 -7.20
CA THR A 391 19.50 22.79 -7.52
C THR A 391 18.89 22.33 -8.85
N THR A 392 19.49 21.31 -9.45
CA THR A 392 18.88 20.58 -10.56
C THR A 392 18.22 19.33 -10.01
N LEU A 393 17.05 18.99 -10.55
CA LEU A 393 16.30 17.80 -10.14
C LEU A 393 17.14 16.53 -10.29
N GLN A 394 17.24 15.78 -9.21
CA GLN A 394 17.92 14.49 -9.17
C GLN A 394 16.92 13.37 -9.42
N ARG A 395 17.31 12.40 -10.25
CA ARG A 395 16.48 11.21 -10.53
C ARG A 395 16.49 10.19 -9.38
N GLY A 396 17.51 10.22 -8.54
CA GLY A 396 17.69 9.32 -7.41
C GLY A 396 17.14 9.89 -6.10
N PRO A 397 17.20 9.10 -5.01
CA PRO A 397 16.86 9.60 -3.69
C PRO A 397 17.83 10.72 -3.27
N VAL A 398 17.29 11.73 -2.61
CA VAL A 398 18.04 12.85 -2.04
C VAL A 398 17.83 12.93 -0.54
N GLN A 399 18.89 13.33 0.17
CA GLN A 399 18.80 13.72 1.56
C GLN A 399 18.61 15.24 1.63
N VAL A 400 17.57 15.66 2.35
CA VAL A 400 17.23 17.06 2.58
C VAL A 400 17.41 17.38 4.06
N VAL A 401 18.17 18.44 4.35
CA VAL A 401 18.33 19.00 5.69
C VAL A 401 17.76 20.40 5.71
N GLY A 402 16.75 20.66 6.54
CA GLY A 402 16.08 21.97 6.59
C GLY A 402 15.33 22.17 7.90
N LYS A 403 14.78 23.37 8.10
CA LYS A 403 13.95 23.70 9.26
C LYS A 403 12.51 23.28 8.98
N LEU A 404 11.98 22.36 9.78
CA LEU A 404 10.59 21.91 9.67
C LEU A 404 9.62 23.02 10.09
N VAL A 405 8.59 23.24 9.30
CA VAL A 405 7.45 24.12 9.60
C VAL A 405 6.17 23.33 9.37
N LEU A 406 5.33 23.26 10.40
CA LEU A 406 4.01 22.65 10.34
C LEU A 406 2.92 23.71 10.08
N ASN A 407 2.05 23.47 9.10
CA ASN A 407 0.90 24.33 8.83
C ASN A 407 -0.13 24.26 9.97
N LYS A 408 -0.49 25.41 10.52
CA LYS A 408 -1.41 25.45 11.67
C LYS A 408 -2.88 25.51 11.25
N ASN A 409 -3.20 26.15 10.13
CA ASN A 409 -4.58 26.56 9.81
C ASN A 409 -4.80 27.16 8.42
N ASP A 410 -3.80 27.18 7.52
CA ASP A 410 -3.98 27.74 6.16
C ASP A 410 -4.34 26.63 5.16
N PRO A 411 -5.58 26.56 4.65
CA PRO A 411 -5.98 25.53 3.70
C PRO A 411 -5.29 25.63 2.33
N GLU A 412 -4.69 26.77 2.00
CA GLU A 412 -3.99 26.99 0.74
C GLU A 412 -2.49 26.64 0.82
N ASP A 413 -1.97 26.40 2.03
CA ASP A 413 -0.55 26.10 2.26
C ASP A 413 -0.30 24.59 2.45
N TYR A 414 0.94 24.15 2.21
CA TYR A 414 1.33 22.75 2.36
C TYR A 414 1.29 22.31 3.82
N VAL A 415 0.98 21.03 4.08
CA VAL A 415 0.91 20.48 5.45
C VAL A 415 2.28 20.54 6.15
N PHE A 416 3.35 20.35 5.37
CA PHE A 416 4.73 20.32 5.81
C PHE A 416 5.63 21.11 4.86
N THR A 417 6.48 21.96 5.44
CA THR A 417 7.49 22.72 4.70
C THR A 417 8.86 22.57 5.35
N LEU A 418 9.91 22.36 4.55
CA LEU A 418 11.31 22.46 4.97
C LEU A 418 11.89 23.76 4.44
N LYS A 419 12.15 24.71 5.33
CA LYS A 419 12.75 26.01 5.00
C LYS A 419 14.27 25.99 5.16
N ASP A 420 14.93 26.91 4.47
CA ASP A 420 16.38 27.06 4.47
C ASP A 420 17.12 25.74 4.16
N ALA A 421 16.53 24.94 3.26
CA ALA A 421 16.94 23.58 3.04
C ALA A 421 18.25 23.47 2.25
N LYS A 422 19.01 22.42 2.56
CA LYS A 422 20.16 21.93 1.82
C LYS A 422 19.86 20.52 1.34
N VAL A 423 20.28 20.23 0.11
CA VAL A 423 20.00 18.97 -0.56
C VAL A 423 21.31 18.30 -0.95
N LYS A 424 21.38 16.99 -0.78
CA LYS A 424 22.50 16.17 -1.20
C LYS A 424 21.99 14.88 -1.85
N ALA A 425 22.62 14.47 -2.95
CA ALA A 425 22.42 13.12 -3.51
C ALA A 425 22.74 12.06 -2.46
N VAL A 426 21.97 10.98 -2.44
CA VAL A 426 22.36 9.75 -1.74
C VAL A 426 23.10 8.89 -2.77
N ASP A 427 24.42 8.77 -2.59
CA ASP A 427 25.32 8.03 -3.49
C ASP A 427 25.13 6.50 -3.41
#